data_AF-A0A537RHC1-F1
#
_entry.id   AF-A0A537RHC1-F1
#
_cell.length_a   1.000
_cell.length_b   1.000
_cell.length_c   1.000
_cell.angle_alpha   90.00
_cell.angle_beta   90.00
_cell.angle_gamma   90.00
#
_symmetry.space_group_name_H-M   'P 1'
#
loop_
_entity.id
_entity.type
_entity.pdbx_description
1 polymer ?
#
loop_
_entity_poly.entity_id
_entity_poly.type
_entity_poly.pdbx_seq_one_letter_code
_entity_poly.pdbx_strand_id
1 'polypeptide(L)' 'MRVSDGTRSSPGRTRRGFCARCGSTLTCESVRLPTETHFYVGAFERAAELQPTRHVFPEE' A
#
# COMPACT_ATOMS: atom_id res chain seq x y z
N MET A 1 13.37 -0.85 -5.52
CA MET A 1 12.57 0.15 -4.78
C MET A 1 12.94 0.10 -3.30
N ARG A 2 13.35 1.22 -2.67
CA ARG A 2 13.60 1.27 -1.22
C ARG A 2 12.36 1.85 -0.53
N VAL A 3 11.74 1.05 0.34
CA VAL A 3 10.54 1.42 1.09
C VAL A 3 10.97 1.93 2.46
N SER A 4 10.51 3.14 2.82
CA SER A 4 10.60 3.67 4.17
C SER A 4 9.25 3.51 4.87
N ASP A 5 9.30 3.20 6.15
CA ASP A 5 8.13 3.19 7.04
C ASP A 5 7.62 4.61 7.24
N GLY A 6 6.32 4.88 7.02
CA GLY A 6 5.75 6.21 7.17
C GLY A 6 4.30 6.19 7.67
N THR A 7 3.97 7.19 8.49
CA THR A 7 2.66 7.57 9.06
C THR A 7 1.58 6.47 9.21
N ARG A 8 1.16 6.25 10.46
CA ARG A 8 0.02 5.41 10.85
C ARG A 8 -1.30 6.12 10.51
N SER A 9 -1.92 5.78 9.37
CA SER A 9 -3.23 6.32 8.97
C SER A 9 -4.36 5.57 9.67
N SER A 10 -5.28 6.30 10.32
CA SER A 10 -6.18 5.85 11.41
C SER A 10 -5.39 5.29 12.61
N PRO A 11 -5.56 5.79 13.85
CA PRO A 11 -4.71 5.39 14.97
C PRO A 11 -4.72 3.87 15.14
N GLY A 12 -3.61 3.22 14.80
CA GLY A 12 -3.37 1.81 15.09
C GLY A 12 -3.59 0.81 13.95
N ARG A 13 -4.43 1.10 12.93
CA ARG A 13 -4.96 0.03 12.06
C ARG A 13 -4.17 -0.25 10.79
N THR A 14 -3.56 0.77 10.20
CA THR A 14 -2.93 0.66 8.88
C THR A 14 -1.55 1.30 8.88
N ARG A 15 -0.58 0.62 8.27
CA ARG A 15 0.79 1.09 8.04
C ARG A 15 1.01 1.31 6.55
N ARG A 16 1.61 2.43 6.16
CA ARG A 16 1.88 2.76 4.75
C ARG A 16 3.38 2.89 4.52
N GLY A 17 3.87 2.25 3.46
CA GLY A 17 5.25 2.39 3.02
C GLY A 17 5.37 3.46 1.93
N PHE A 18 6.44 4.26 1.99
CA PHE A 18 6.70 5.33 1.01
C PHE A 18 8.07 5.19 0.37
N CYS A 19 8.22 5.69 -0.86
CA CYS A 19 9.52 5.77 -1.52
C CYS A 19 10.39 6.80 -0.82
N ALA A 20 11.54 6.37 -0.31
CA ALA A 20 12.49 7.25 0.39
C ALA A 20 13.00 8.43 -0.48
N ARG A 21 12.93 8.30 -1.81
CA ARG A 21 13.47 9.28 -2.76
C ARG A 21 12.44 10.33 -3.19
N CYS A 22 11.19 9.93 -3.42
CA CYS A 22 10.17 10.78 -4.05
C CYS A 22 8.85 10.85 -3.28
N GLY A 23 8.71 10.13 -2.17
CA GLY A 23 7.51 10.17 -1.32
C GLY A 23 6.28 9.45 -1.89
N SER A 24 6.37 8.80 -3.04
CA SER A 24 5.26 8.01 -3.59
C SER A 24 4.85 6.89 -2.63
N THR A 25 3.55 6.64 -2.50
CA THR A 25 3.00 5.50 -1.73
C THR A 25 3.30 4.17 -2.43
N LEU A 26 3.79 3.19 -1.67
CA LEU A 26 4.28 1.92 -2.20
C LEU A 26 3.51 0.73 -1.63
N THR A 27 3.33 0.69 -0.31
CA THR A 27 2.67 -0.42 0.37
C THR A 27 1.59 0.06 1.34
N CYS A 28 0.65 -0.84 1.62
CA CYS A 28 -0.37 -0.69 2.64
C CYS A 28 -0.52 -2.03 3.37
N GLU A 29 -0.39 -2.01 4.69
CA GLU A 29 -0.52 -3.18 5.56
C GLU A 29 -1.59 -2.89 6.62
N SER A 30 -2.45 -3.87 6.89
CA SER A 30 -3.55 -3.74 7.85
C SER A 30 -3.36 -4.72 9.01
N VAL A 31 -3.62 -4.27 10.24
CA VAL A 31 -3.64 -5.17 11.40
C VAL A 31 -4.70 -6.27 11.29
N ARG A 32 -5.74 -6.08 10.46
CA ARG A 32 -6.78 -7.09 10.20
C ARG A 32 -6.27 -8.23 9.31
N LEU A 33 -5.25 -7.98 8.49
CA LEU A 33 -4.66 -8.93 7.55
C LEU A 33 -3.12 -8.89 7.72
N PRO A 34 -2.61 -9.34 8.88
CA PRO A 34 -1.21 -9.10 9.27
C PRO A 34 -0.19 -9.86 8.41
N THR A 35 -0.65 -10.84 7.63
CA THR A 35 0.18 -11.64 6.72
C THR A 35 0.17 -11.10 5.29
N GLU A 36 -0.56 -10.01 5.02
CA GLU A 36 -0.68 -9.43 3.69
C GLU A 36 0.04 -8.09 3.59
N THR A 37 0.64 -7.86 2.41
CA THR A 37 1.15 -6.54 2.00
C THR A 37 0.50 -6.18 0.69
N HIS A 38 -0.25 -5.08 0.67
CA HIS A 38 -0.88 -4.59 -0.54
C HIS A 38 0.06 -3.58 -1.20
N PHE A 39 0.25 -3.70 -2.51
CA PHE A 39 1.10 -2.80 -3.29
C PHE A 39 0.24 -1.87 -4.13
N TYR A 40 0.64 -0.60 -4.23
CA TYR A 40 0.03 0.31 -5.19
C TYR A 40 0.44 -0.11 -6.60
N VAL A 41 -0.54 -0.33 -7.49
CA VAL A 41 -0.29 -0.80 -8.87
C VAL A 41 0.67 0.12 -9.62
N GLY A 42 0.62 1.44 -9.38
CA GLY A 42 1.54 2.41 -9.99
C GLY A 42 3.00 2.27 -9.57
N ALA A 43 3.33 1.41 -8.61
CA ALA A 43 4.70 1.11 -8.21
C ALA A 43 5.40 0.07 -9.11
N PHE A 44 4.65 -0.62 -9.97
CA PHE A 44 5.19 -1.63 -10.89
C PHE A 44 5.55 -1.02 -12.25
N GLU A 45 6.65 -1.47 -12.85
CA GLU A 45 7.09 -1.00 -14.18
C GLU A 45 6.05 -1.30 -15.27
N ARG A 46 5.38 -2.45 -15.17
CA ARG A 46 4.36 -2.91 -16.12
C ARG A 46 2.96 -2.81 -15.50
N ALA A 47 2.66 -1.68 -14.86
CA ALA A 47 1.38 -1.43 -14.19
C ALA A 47 0.15 -1.67 -15.08
N ALA A 48 0.26 -1.40 -16.38
CA ALA A 48 -0.82 -1.62 -17.35
C ALA A 48 -1.24 -3.09 -17.49
N GLU A 49 -0.38 -4.04 -17.11
CA GLU A 49 -0.69 -5.48 -17.11
C GLU A 49 -1.50 -5.91 -15.87
N LEU A 50 -1.56 -5.06 -14.84
CA LEU A 50 -2.22 -5.34 -13.55
C LEU A 50 -3.57 -4.63 -13.46
N GLN A 51 -4.54 -5.11 -14.24
CA GLN A 51 -5.89 -4.53 -14.22
C GLN A 51 -6.63 -4.90 -12.92
N PRO A 52 -7.24 -3.94 -12.22
CA PRO A 52 -8.08 -4.23 -11.06
C PRO A 52 -9.22 -5.17 -11.42
N THR A 53 -9.37 -6.26 -10.67
CA THR A 53 -10.42 -7.26 -10.89
C THR A 53 -11.65 -7.06 -10.01
N ARG A 54 -11.53 -6.21 -8.99
CA ARG A 54 -12.57 -5.98 -7.98
C ARG A 54 -12.40 -4.60 -7.33
N HIS A 55 -13.52 -4.03 -6.90
CA HIS A 55 -13.55 -2.92 -5.95
C HIS A 55 -13.85 -3.45 -4.54
N VAL A 56 -13.10 -2.99 -3.54
CA VAL A 56 -13.26 -3.38 -2.12
C VAL A 56 -13.42 -2.12 -1.29
N PHE A 57 -14.51 -2.05 -0.52
CA PHE A 57 -14.81 -0.94 0.39
C PHE A 57 -15.01 -1.50 1.81
N PRO A 58 -13.94 -1.66 2.59
CA PRO A 58 -14.06 -2.09 3.98
C PRO A 58 -14.69 -0.98 4.84
N GLU A 59 -15.45 -1.34 5.87
CA GLU A 59 -15.87 -0.38 6.91
C GLU A 59 -14.62 0.16 7.66
N GLU A 60 -14.50 1.49 7.72
CA GLU A 60 -13.39 2.20 8.36
C GLU A 60 -13.49 2.23 9.90
#